data_AF-A0A1I3TYR6-F1
#
_entry.id   AF-A0A1I3TYR6-F1
#
_cell.length_a   1.000
_cell.length_b   1.000
_cell.length_c   1.000
_cell.angle_alpha   90.00
_cell.angle_beta   90.00
_cell.angle_gamma   90.00
#
_symmetry.space_group_name_H-M   'P 1'
#
loop_
_entity.id
_entity.type
_entity.pdbx_description
1 polymer ?
#
loop_
_entity_poly.entity_id
_entity_poly.type
_entity_poly.pdbx_seq_one_letter_code
_entity_poly.pdbx_strand_id
1 'polypeptide(L)'
;MKIYQMKITLVGFEPAIWRRIEIRSDSTFADLHDAIQSVMEWEGSHLHTFRVKKPGKSKKMFDIKPEFPDSILEPVGDGYDDEEEQIGEWMLNPGDEAIYIYDLGDDWEHLIELEEVKEPQPLMAYPRCVKAVRVAPEEDSRMVVMQQIEEEGQWTPDREVPSEPLTRRLNDDLQQSLPLWRSKGEDDDPFKF
;
A
#
# COMPACT_ATOMS: atom_id res chain seq x y z
N MET A 1 3.22 -16.33 12.25
CA MET A 1 3.07 -15.49 11.06
C MET A 1 1.89 -16.01 10.24
N LYS A 2 0.98 -15.11 9.83
CA LYS A 2 -0.14 -15.38 8.94
C LYS A 2 0.04 -14.60 7.64
N ILE A 3 -0.76 -14.91 6.63
CA ILE A 3 -0.83 -14.16 5.37
C ILE A 3 -2.13 -13.38 5.33
N TYR A 4 -2.03 -12.08 5.17
CA TYR A 4 -3.16 -11.17 5.05
C TYR A 4 -3.51 -10.98 3.59
N GLN A 5 -4.73 -11.34 3.21
CA GLN A 5 -5.29 -10.94 1.93
C GLN A 5 -5.92 -9.56 2.12
N MET A 6 -5.37 -8.56 1.44
CA MET A 6 -5.82 -7.18 1.55
C MET A 6 -6.33 -6.69 0.20
N LYS A 7 -7.44 -5.97 0.21
CA LYS A 7 -7.93 -5.24 -0.96
C LYS A 7 -7.57 -3.77 -0.81
N ILE A 8 -6.95 -3.21 -1.84
CA ILE A 8 -6.51 -1.82 -1.94
C ILE A 8 -7.33 -1.17 -3.05
N THR A 9 -8.17 -0.21 -2.71
CA THR A 9 -9.06 0.48 -3.66
C THR A 9 -8.64 1.94 -3.77
N LEU A 10 -8.34 2.40 -4.98
CA LEU A 10 -8.06 3.81 -5.24
C LEU A 10 -9.37 4.61 -5.20
N VAL A 11 -9.45 5.59 -4.31
CA VAL A 11 -10.69 6.34 -4.02
C VAL A 11 -10.94 7.38 -5.11
N GLY A 12 -12.23 7.61 -5.43
CA GLY A 12 -12.66 8.67 -6.36
C GLY A 12 -12.85 8.21 -7.82
N PHE A 13 -12.70 6.92 -8.10
CA PHE A 13 -12.83 6.38 -9.45
C PHE A 13 -14.10 5.56 -9.63
N GLU A 14 -14.86 5.87 -10.68
CA GLU A 14 -15.92 5.01 -11.17
C GLU A 14 -15.78 4.77 -12.67
N PRO A 15 -15.79 3.50 -13.13
CA PRO A 15 -15.76 2.29 -12.28
C PRO A 15 -14.45 2.06 -11.48
N ALA A 16 -14.56 1.39 -10.33
CA ALA A 16 -13.48 1.27 -9.35
C ALA A 16 -12.15 0.66 -9.87
N ILE A 17 -11.03 1.28 -9.48
CA ILE A 17 -9.66 0.78 -9.67
C ILE A 17 -9.18 0.15 -8.36
N TRP A 18 -8.73 -1.11 -8.40
CA TRP A 18 -8.30 -1.79 -7.17
C TRP A 18 -7.33 -2.95 -7.40
N ARG A 19 -6.65 -3.33 -6.33
CA ARG A 19 -5.70 -4.45 -6.24
C ARG A 19 -6.07 -5.34 -5.06
N ARG A 20 -5.77 -6.63 -5.17
CA ARG A 20 -5.83 -7.58 -4.08
C ARG A 20 -4.47 -8.23 -3.97
N ILE A 21 -3.84 -8.02 -2.82
CA ILE A 21 -2.52 -8.56 -2.51
C ILE A 21 -2.61 -9.54 -1.36
N GLU A 22 -1.63 -10.41 -1.28
CA GLU A 22 -1.36 -11.21 -0.09
C GLU A 22 0.01 -10.81 0.46
N ILE A 23 0.06 -10.39 1.72
CA ILE A 23 1.27 -9.92 2.41
C ILE A 23 1.40 -10.61 3.77
N ARG A 24 2.59 -10.64 4.35
CA ARG A 24 2.80 -11.27 5.66
C ARG A 24 2.23 -10.37 6.76
N SER A 25 1.66 -10.98 7.80
CA SER A 25 1.13 -10.23 8.95
C SER A 25 2.23 -9.50 9.75
N ASP A 26 3.48 -9.95 9.64
CA ASP A 26 4.65 -9.36 10.30
C ASP A 26 5.42 -8.37 9.40
N SER A 27 4.88 -8.06 8.21
CA SER A 27 5.38 -6.95 7.40
C SER A 27 5.02 -5.61 8.05
N THR A 28 5.88 -4.63 7.84
CA THR A 28 5.71 -3.26 8.35
C THR A 28 4.75 -2.46 7.47
N PHE A 29 4.36 -1.26 7.90
CA PHE A 29 3.61 -0.35 7.04
C PHE A 29 4.47 0.19 5.89
N ALA A 30 5.79 0.31 6.06
CA ALA A 30 6.75 0.60 4.98
C ALA A 30 6.78 -0.53 3.92
N ASP A 31 6.77 -1.80 4.33
CA ASP A 31 6.64 -2.94 3.39
C ASP A 31 5.32 -2.86 2.61
N LEU A 32 4.23 -2.46 3.28
CA LEU A 32 2.92 -2.29 2.65
C LEU A 32 2.94 -1.13 1.65
N HIS A 33 3.62 -0.03 1.97
CA HIS A 33 3.85 1.09 1.07
C HIS A 33 4.55 0.62 -0.21
N ASP A 34 5.69 -0.06 -0.10
CA ASP A 34 6.46 -0.57 -1.25
C ASP A 34 5.62 -1.54 -2.11
N ALA A 35 4.77 -2.35 -1.47
CA ALA A 35 3.81 -3.23 -2.15
C ALA A 35 2.73 -2.46 -2.91
N ILE A 36 2.14 -1.42 -2.31
CA ILE A 36 1.12 -0.59 -2.96
C ILE A 36 1.71 0.13 -4.17
N GLN A 37 2.88 0.76 -4.03
CA GLN A 37 3.57 1.45 -5.12
C GLN A 37 3.80 0.52 -6.31
N SER A 38 4.32 -0.68 -6.04
CA SER A 38 4.56 -1.69 -7.08
C SER A 38 3.27 -2.12 -7.81
N VAL A 39 2.17 -2.37 -7.09
CA VAL A 39 0.93 -2.82 -7.74
C VAL A 39 0.10 -1.68 -8.35
N MET A 40 0.39 -0.43 -8.01
CA MET A 40 -0.14 0.75 -8.69
C MET A 40 0.72 1.19 -9.88
N GLU A 41 1.91 0.61 -10.06
CA GLU A 41 2.89 1.03 -11.06
C GLU A 41 3.37 2.48 -10.84
N TRP A 42 3.57 2.84 -9.57
CA TRP A 42 4.13 4.12 -9.13
C TRP A 42 5.58 3.94 -8.64
N GLU A 43 6.28 5.06 -8.56
CA GLU A 43 7.73 5.17 -8.34
C GLU A 43 8.10 5.36 -6.86
N GLY A 44 7.14 5.75 -6.00
CA GLY A 44 7.43 5.97 -4.58
C GLY A 44 8.18 7.28 -4.32
N SER A 45 8.03 8.30 -5.19
CA SER A 45 8.79 9.54 -5.12
C SER A 45 8.27 10.55 -4.09
N HIS A 46 7.02 10.40 -3.62
CA HIS A 46 6.38 11.34 -2.71
C HIS A 46 6.19 10.83 -1.28
N LEU A 47 5.87 11.77 -0.37
CA LEU A 47 5.54 11.45 1.02
C LEU A 47 4.22 10.70 1.13
N HIS A 48 4.09 9.91 2.19
CA HIS A 48 2.90 9.10 2.42
C HIS A 48 2.55 8.99 3.91
N THR A 49 1.33 8.55 4.19
CA THR A 49 0.88 8.22 5.56
C THR A 49 -0.24 7.19 5.53
N PHE A 50 -0.32 6.36 6.56
CA PHE A 50 -1.46 5.49 6.84
C PHE A 50 -2.26 6.02 8.01
N ARG A 51 -3.58 6.06 7.87
CA ARG A 51 -4.51 6.31 8.97
C ARG A 51 -5.19 5.00 9.34
N VAL A 52 -4.94 4.51 10.56
CA VAL A 52 -5.43 3.20 11.02
C VAL A 52 -6.01 3.31 12.42
N LYS A 53 -7.05 2.51 12.70
CA LYS A 53 -7.58 2.38 14.06
C LYS A 53 -6.71 1.40 14.84
N LYS A 54 -6.25 1.78 16.04
CA LYS A 54 -5.53 0.86 16.91
C LYS A 54 -6.52 -0.07 17.63
N PRO A 55 -6.36 -1.40 17.56
CA PRO A 55 -7.24 -2.34 18.26
C PRO A 55 -7.31 -2.03 19.77
N GLY A 56 -8.51 -2.11 20.35
CA GLY A 56 -8.74 -1.85 21.77
C GLY A 56 -8.63 -0.38 22.20
N LYS A 57 -8.26 0.54 21.31
CA LYS A 57 -8.37 1.98 21.53
C LYS A 57 -9.69 2.50 20.92
N SER A 58 -10.16 3.65 21.40
CA SER A 58 -11.42 4.27 20.97
C SER A 58 -11.43 4.57 19.46
N LYS A 59 -12.53 5.13 18.93
CA LYS A 59 -12.74 5.50 17.51
C LYS A 59 -11.66 6.44 16.90
N LYS A 60 -10.60 6.80 17.63
CA LYS A 60 -9.47 7.60 17.14
C LYS A 60 -8.70 6.80 16.10
N MET A 61 -8.44 7.43 14.95
CA MET A 61 -7.45 6.96 13.99
C MET A 61 -6.08 7.54 14.37
N PHE A 62 -5.03 6.77 14.11
CA PHE A 62 -3.64 7.17 14.31
C PHE A 62 -2.95 7.22 12.97
N ASP A 63 -1.99 8.14 12.84
CA ASP A 63 -1.13 8.23 11.68
C ASP A 63 0.09 7.31 11.89
N ILE A 64 0.41 6.51 10.88
CA ILE A 64 1.63 5.71 10.78
C ILE A 64 2.35 6.20 9.52
N LYS A 65 3.57 6.71 9.64
CA LYS A 65 4.26 7.47 8.59
C LYS A 65 5.78 7.37 8.75
N PRO A 66 6.55 7.60 7.67
CA PRO A 66 8.00 7.64 7.74
C PRO A 66 8.51 8.64 8.79
N GLU A 67 9.51 8.22 9.57
CA GLU A 67 10.30 9.15 10.36
C GLU A 67 11.21 10.00 9.45
N PHE A 68 11.17 11.32 9.65
CA PHE A 68 12.08 12.23 8.98
C PHE A 68 13.18 12.66 9.95
N PRO A 69 14.43 12.21 9.78
CA PRO A 69 15.53 12.72 10.56
C PRO A 69 15.68 14.21 10.28
N ASP A 70 15.61 15.04 11.33
CA ASP A 70 15.88 16.47 11.33
C ASP A 70 14.89 17.43 10.64
N SER A 71 13.57 17.30 10.86
CA SER A 71 12.70 18.46 10.67
C SER A 71 12.83 19.44 11.84
N ILE A 72 13.26 20.68 11.57
CA ILE A 72 13.33 21.82 12.50
C ILE A 72 11.94 22.30 12.97
N LEU A 73 10.89 21.66 12.47
CA LEU A 73 9.53 21.80 12.96
C LEU A 73 9.41 20.90 14.19
N GLU A 74 8.93 21.47 15.30
CA GLU A 74 8.61 20.74 16.53
C GLU A 74 7.97 19.38 16.24
N PRO A 75 8.11 18.36 17.12
CA PRO A 75 7.43 17.08 16.93
C PRO A 75 5.91 17.30 16.91
N VAL A 76 5.35 17.57 15.73
CA VAL A 76 3.93 17.84 15.57
C VAL A 76 3.22 16.50 15.43
N GLY A 77 2.92 15.91 16.58
CA GLY A 77 1.83 14.96 16.77
C GLY A 77 2.23 13.51 17.00
N ASP A 78 1.35 12.82 17.74
CA ASP A 78 1.33 11.38 18.06
C ASP A 78 1.25 10.50 16.79
N GLY A 79 2.34 10.45 16.00
CA GLY A 79 2.51 9.51 14.90
C GLY A 79 3.27 8.26 15.34
N TYR A 80 3.08 7.15 14.63
CA TYR A 80 3.92 5.96 14.74
C TYR A 80 4.80 5.83 13.49
N ASP A 81 5.95 5.18 13.62
CA ASP A 81 6.88 4.94 12.52
C ASP A 81 6.39 3.76 11.64
N ASP A 82 6.35 3.96 10.32
CA ASP A 82 5.92 2.92 9.38
C ASP A 82 6.96 1.83 9.16
N GLU A 83 8.24 2.10 9.45
CA GLU A 83 9.31 1.09 9.43
C GLU A 83 9.26 0.17 10.66
N GLU A 84 8.66 0.60 11.77
CA GLU A 84 8.58 -0.17 13.01
C GLU A 84 7.25 -0.92 13.19
N GLU A 85 6.12 -0.29 12.84
CA GLU A 85 4.81 -0.83 13.15
C GLU A 85 4.41 -1.95 12.16
N GLN A 86 4.06 -3.13 12.68
CA GLN A 86 3.65 -4.28 11.87
C GLN A 86 2.15 -4.27 11.58
N ILE A 87 1.76 -4.58 10.34
CA ILE A 87 0.35 -4.59 9.90
C ILE A 87 -0.52 -5.47 10.82
N GLY A 88 0.00 -6.62 11.24
CA GLY A 88 -0.69 -7.59 12.08
C GLY A 88 -0.88 -7.16 13.54
N GLU A 89 -0.34 -6.03 13.97
CA GLU A 89 -0.61 -5.43 15.29
C GLU A 89 -1.76 -4.41 15.23
N TRP A 90 -2.12 -3.98 14.03
CA TRP A 90 -3.09 -2.92 13.77
C TRP A 90 -4.37 -3.42 13.12
N MET A 91 -4.25 -4.32 12.14
CA MET A 91 -5.38 -4.92 11.43
C MET A 91 -5.47 -6.39 11.86
N LEU A 92 -6.29 -6.70 12.87
CA LEU A 92 -6.32 -8.02 13.50
C LEU A 92 -7.32 -8.96 12.84
N ASN A 93 -8.42 -8.41 12.33
CA ASN A 93 -9.58 -9.19 11.91
C ASN A 93 -10.02 -8.81 10.50
N PRO A 94 -10.55 -9.77 9.72
CA PRO A 94 -11.27 -9.45 8.50
C PRO A 94 -12.32 -8.36 8.72
N GLY A 95 -12.34 -7.37 7.82
CA GLY A 95 -13.16 -6.16 7.91
C GLY A 95 -12.48 -4.98 8.61
N ASP A 96 -11.27 -5.15 9.15
CA ASP A 96 -10.46 -4.01 9.59
C ASP A 96 -10.01 -3.18 8.37
N GLU A 97 -10.01 -1.86 8.52
CA GLU A 97 -9.75 -0.90 7.45
C GLU A 97 -8.62 0.09 7.83
N ALA A 98 -7.88 0.51 6.81
CA ALA A 98 -6.89 1.57 6.86
C ALA A 98 -7.05 2.50 5.65
N ILE A 99 -6.69 3.77 5.81
CA ILE A 99 -6.58 4.72 4.70
C ILE A 99 -5.11 4.95 4.43
N TYR A 100 -4.66 4.73 3.20
CA TYR A 100 -3.31 5.06 2.76
C TYR A 100 -3.38 6.29 1.85
N ILE A 101 -2.70 7.36 2.26
CA ILE A 101 -2.63 8.62 1.52
C ILE A 101 -1.22 8.72 0.96
N TYR A 102 -1.14 8.84 -0.36
CA TYR A 102 0.11 8.97 -1.09
C TYR A 102 0.16 10.31 -1.82
N ASP A 103 1.36 10.89 -1.88
CA ASP A 103 1.59 12.26 -2.32
C ASP A 103 0.76 13.25 -1.51
N LEU A 104 1.32 13.79 -0.43
CA LEU A 104 0.62 14.76 0.44
C LEU A 104 0.36 16.13 -0.23
N GLY A 105 0.82 16.34 -1.46
CA GLY A 105 0.42 17.47 -2.30
C GLY A 105 -0.83 17.16 -3.13
N ASP A 106 -0.89 15.96 -3.71
CA ASP A 106 -1.98 15.53 -4.58
C ASP A 106 -3.12 14.81 -3.81
N ASP A 107 -2.86 14.14 -2.70
CA ASP A 107 -3.80 13.34 -1.90
C ASP A 107 -4.39 12.13 -2.63
N TRP A 108 -3.53 11.25 -3.16
CA TRP A 108 -3.95 9.94 -3.66
C TRP A 108 -4.40 9.02 -2.51
N GLU A 109 -5.71 9.00 -2.25
CA GLU A 109 -6.30 8.19 -1.18
C GLU A 109 -6.62 6.76 -1.64
N HIS A 110 -6.27 5.80 -0.78
CA HIS A 110 -6.56 4.39 -0.94
C HIS A 110 -7.28 3.85 0.28
N LEU A 111 -8.38 3.13 0.05
CA LEU A 111 -9.02 2.32 1.08
C LEU A 111 -8.40 0.93 1.08
N ILE A 112 -7.83 0.54 2.22
CA ILE A 112 -7.26 -0.77 2.46
C ILE A 112 -8.19 -1.55 3.38
N GLU A 113 -8.61 -2.73 2.97
CA GLU A 113 -9.45 -3.64 3.75
C GLU A 113 -8.72 -4.97 3.92
N LEU A 114 -8.63 -5.46 5.16
CA LEU A 114 -8.23 -6.85 5.43
C LEU A 114 -9.42 -7.77 5.13
N GLU A 115 -9.35 -8.55 4.05
CA GLU A 115 -10.46 -9.43 3.65
C GLU A 115 -10.37 -10.82 4.28
N GLU A 116 -9.16 -11.36 4.43
CA GLU A 116 -8.95 -12.73 4.90
C GLU A 116 -7.59 -12.91 5.56
N VAL A 117 -7.53 -13.78 6.57
CA VAL A 117 -6.30 -14.21 7.23
C VAL A 117 -6.06 -15.70 6.93
N LYS A 118 -4.94 -16.00 6.27
CA LYS A 118 -4.60 -17.32 5.72
C LYS A 118 -3.34 -17.90 6.36
N GLU A 119 -3.16 -19.21 6.22
CA GLU A 119 -1.87 -19.84 6.47
C GLU A 119 -0.89 -19.59 5.31
N PRO A 120 0.42 -19.44 5.58
CA PRO A 120 1.42 -19.38 4.54
C PRO A 120 1.45 -20.67 3.72
N GLN A 121 1.58 -20.54 2.40
CA GLN A 121 1.70 -21.69 1.51
C GLN A 121 3.17 -22.10 1.35
N PRO A 122 3.50 -23.40 1.38
CA PRO A 122 4.87 -23.86 1.14
C PRO A 122 5.43 -23.36 -0.18
N LEU A 123 6.69 -22.92 -0.17
CA LEU A 123 7.43 -22.43 -1.34
C LEU A 123 6.86 -21.15 -1.99
N MET A 124 5.90 -20.48 -1.35
CA MET A 124 5.35 -19.21 -1.83
C MET A 124 6.09 -18.03 -1.20
N ALA A 125 6.51 -17.06 -2.02
CA ALA A 125 7.05 -15.79 -1.56
C ALA A 125 5.95 -14.72 -1.49
N TYR A 126 6.09 -13.82 -0.53
CA TYR A 126 5.16 -12.73 -0.25
C TYR A 126 5.93 -11.40 -0.14
N PRO A 127 5.31 -10.26 -0.48
CA PRO A 127 3.93 -10.14 -0.96
C PRO A 127 3.70 -10.60 -2.41
N ARG A 128 2.44 -10.88 -2.76
CA ARG A 128 2.03 -11.25 -4.12
C ARG A 128 0.71 -10.58 -4.52
N CYS A 129 0.54 -10.30 -5.81
CA CYS A 129 -0.71 -9.74 -6.33
C CYS A 129 -1.59 -10.88 -6.87
N VAL A 130 -2.75 -11.09 -6.25
CA VAL A 130 -3.66 -12.19 -6.62
C VAL A 130 -4.82 -11.73 -7.49
N LYS A 131 -5.10 -10.42 -7.55
CA LYS A 131 -6.07 -9.85 -8.49
C LYS A 131 -5.84 -8.34 -8.68
N ALA A 132 -5.95 -7.87 -9.91
CA ALA A 132 -5.92 -6.45 -10.25
C ALA A 132 -7.06 -6.11 -11.21
N VAL A 133 -7.71 -4.98 -10.98
CA VAL A 133 -8.79 -4.48 -11.83
C VAL A 133 -8.48 -3.05 -12.22
N ARG A 134 -8.43 -2.84 -13.55
CA ARG A 134 -8.11 -1.58 -14.24
C ARG A 134 -6.70 -1.08 -13.97
N VAL A 135 -6.12 -0.43 -14.97
CA VAL A 135 -4.85 0.28 -14.81
C VAL A 135 -5.05 1.47 -13.86
N ALA A 136 -4.03 1.78 -13.07
CA ALA A 136 -4.03 2.99 -12.26
C ALA A 136 -3.61 4.20 -13.13
N PRO A 137 -4.00 5.42 -12.76
CA PRO A 137 -3.41 6.63 -13.33
C PRO A 137 -1.92 6.71 -13.01
N GLU A 138 -1.17 7.49 -13.79
CA GLU A 138 0.24 7.78 -13.50
C GLU A 138 0.36 8.59 -12.21
N GLU A 139 1.47 8.42 -11.49
CA GLU A 139 1.73 9.03 -10.18
C GLU A 139 1.46 10.55 -10.15
N ASP A 140 2.08 11.30 -11.07
CA ASP A 140 2.01 12.75 -11.12
C ASP A 140 0.84 13.30 -11.96
N SER A 141 -0.19 12.48 -12.22
CA SER A 141 -1.26 12.84 -13.16
C SER A 141 -2.54 13.37 -12.51
N ARG A 142 -2.57 13.55 -11.17
CA ARG A 142 -3.83 13.75 -10.45
C ARG A 142 -4.64 14.93 -10.95
N MET A 143 -4.00 16.07 -11.17
CA MET A 143 -4.68 17.26 -11.65
C MET A 143 -5.43 17.00 -12.96
N VAL A 144 -4.79 16.32 -13.91
CA VAL A 144 -5.37 15.97 -15.21
C VAL A 144 -6.51 14.97 -15.04
N VAL A 145 -6.32 13.97 -14.20
CA VAL A 145 -7.32 12.94 -13.89
C VAL A 145 -8.58 13.56 -13.29
N MET A 146 -8.43 14.45 -12.30
CA MET A 146 -9.56 15.09 -11.63
C MET A 146 -10.31 16.05 -12.55
N GLN A 147 -9.59 16.77 -13.41
CA GLN A 147 -10.22 17.60 -14.44
C GLN A 147 -11.08 16.75 -15.39
N GLN A 148 -10.57 15.60 -15.86
CA GLN A 148 -11.35 14.71 -16.71
C GLN A 148 -12.58 14.16 -15.99
N ILE A 149 -12.46 13.77 -14.73
CA ILE A 149 -13.60 13.31 -13.93
C ILE A 149 -14.65 14.42 -13.78
N GLU A 150 -14.24 15.67 -13.56
CA GLU A 150 -15.16 16.80 -13.45
C GLU A 150 -15.88 17.09 -14.78
N GLU A 151 -15.15 17.04 -15.91
CA GLU A 151 -15.68 17.38 -17.24
C GLU A 151 -16.50 16.24 -17.87
N GLU A 152 -16.04 15.00 -17.74
CA GLU A 152 -16.57 13.82 -18.44
C GLU A 152 -17.32 12.85 -17.52
N GLY A 153 -17.24 13.05 -16.19
CA GLY A 153 -17.86 12.20 -15.18
C GLY A 153 -17.07 10.94 -14.84
N GLN A 154 -15.98 10.65 -15.56
CA GLN A 154 -15.09 9.52 -15.30
C GLN A 154 -13.71 9.77 -15.90
N TRP A 155 -12.68 9.17 -15.30
CA TRP A 155 -11.37 9.06 -15.92
C TRP A 155 -11.30 7.78 -16.76
N THR A 156 -10.69 7.86 -17.94
CA THR A 156 -10.49 6.71 -18.83
C THR A 156 -9.02 6.58 -19.18
N PRO A 157 -8.37 5.42 -18.97
CA PRO A 157 -6.98 5.24 -19.35
C PRO A 157 -6.82 5.15 -20.86
N ASP A 158 -5.64 5.56 -21.36
CA ASP A 158 -5.26 5.41 -22.77
C ASP A 158 -5.37 3.97 -23.28
N ARG A 159 -5.11 3.01 -22.39
CA ARG A 159 -5.21 1.59 -22.68
C ARG A 159 -5.81 0.82 -21.51
N GLU A 160 -6.96 0.20 -21.75
CA GLU A 160 -7.47 -0.82 -20.84
C GLU A 160 -6.72 -2.15 -21.01
N VAL A 161 -6.48 -2.81 -19.88
CA VAL A 161 -5.91 -4.15 -19.81
C VAL A 161 -6.89 -5.05 -19.07
N PRO A 162 -7.26 -6.23 -19.62
CA PRO A 162 -8.11 -7.17 -18.90
C PRO A 162 -7.51 -7.58 -17.55
N SER A 163 -8.36 -7.90 -16.58
CA SER A 163 -7.93 -8.17 -15.20
C SER A 163 -6.88 -9.29 -15.08
N GLU A 164 -7.02 -10.39 -15.82
CA GLU A 164 -6.09 -11.52 -15.74
C GLU A 164 -4.66 -11.18 -16.21
N PRO A 165 -4.42 -10.65 -17.42
CA PRO A 165 -3.07 -10.25 -17.83
C PRO A 165 -2.49 -9.13 -16.96
N LEU A 166 -3.31 -8.18 -16.49
CA LEU A 166 -2.87 -7.15 -15.56
C LEU A 166 -2.39 -7.76 -14.24
N THR A 167 -3.18 -8.68 -13.67
CA THR A 167 -2.84 -9.38 -12.43
C THR A 167 -1.51 -10.12 -12.55
N ARG A 168 -1.31 -10.87 -13.65
CA ARG A 168 -0.08 -11.62 -13.88
C ARG A 168 1.13 -10.70 -13.93
N ARG A 169 1.07 -9.64 -14.74
CA ARG A 169 2.17 -8.67 -14.88
C ARG A 169 2.55 -8.03 -13.54
N LEU A 170 1.57 -7.46 -12.84
CA LEU A 170 1.80 -6.81 -11.55
C LEU A 170 2.37 -7.77 -10.51
N ASN A 171 1.93 -9.03 -10.53
CA ASN A 171 2.49 -10.04 -9.65
C ASN A 171 3.94 -10.38 -10.01
N ASP A 172 4.25 -10.54 -11.30
CA ASP A 172 5.59 -10.86 -11.76
C ASP A 172 6.57 -9.73 -11.42
N ASP A 173 6.16 -8.48 -11.59
CA ASP A 173 6.97 -7.29 -11.23
C ASP A 173 7.18 -7.21 -9.71
N LEU A 174 6.12 -7.40 -8.92
CA LEU A 174 6.19 -7.43 -7.45
C LEU A 174 7.11 -8.56 -6.93
N GLN A 175 7.11 -9.72 -7.56
CA GLN A 175 7.98 -10.83 -7.16
C GLN A 175 9.45 -10.59 -7.52
N GLN A 176 9.71 -9.84 -8.59
CA GLN A 176 11.05 -9.46 -9.02
C GLN A 176 11.68 -8.36 -8.16
N SER A 177 10.87 -7.51 -7.51
CA SER A 177 11.38 -6.47 -6.61
C SER A 177 11.74 -6.98 -5.21
N LEU A 178 11.25 -8.16 -4.79
CA LEU A 178 11.50 -8.73 -3.45
C LEU A 178 12.99 -8.79 -3.02
N PRO A 179 13.96 -9.15 -3.88
CA PRO A 179 15.37 -9.16 -3.47
C PRO A 179 15.89 -7.77 -3.08
N LEU A 180 15.39 -6.71 -3.73
CA LEU A 180 15.77 -5.33 -3.44
C LEU A 180 15.25 -4.88 -2.07
N TRP A 181 14.06 -5.35 -1.70
CA TRP A 181 13.45 -5.03 -0.40
C TRP A 181 14.18 -5.76 0.73
N ARG A 182 14.55 -7.03 0.52
CA ARG A 182 15.32 -7.81 1.51
C ARG A 182 16.72 -7.23 1.75
N SER A 183 17.35 -6.64 0.74
CA SER A 183 18.65 -6.01 0.91
C SER A 183 18.61 -4.73 1.76
N LYS A 184 17.47 -4.00 1.80
CA LYS A 184 17.34 -2.82 2.68
C LYS A 184 17.45 -3.19 4.17
N GLY A 185 17.06 -4.40 4.57
CA GLY A 185 17.11 -4.87 5.96
C GLY A 185 18.34 -5.73 6.32
N GLU A 186 19.26 -5.96 5.38
CA GLU A 186 20.39 -6.89 5.55
C GLU A 186 21.73 -6.21 5.88
N ASP A 187 21.78 -4.88 5.88
CA ASP A 187 22.94 -4.09 6.30
C ASP A 187 22.99 -3.84 7.82
N ASP A 188 21.94 -4.27 8.56
CA ASP A 188 21.84 -4.24 10.02
C ASP A 188 21.90 -5.64 10.67
N ASP A 189 22.54 -6.63 10.01
CA ASP A 189 22.84 -7.92 10.65
C ASP A 189 24.21 -7.85 11.38
N PRO A 190 24.25 -7.73 12.72
CA PRO A 190 25.51 -7.74 13.48
C PRO A 190 26.22 -9.11 13.49
N PHE A 191 25.70 -10.12 12.78
CA PHE A 191 26.26 -11.47 12.68
C PHE A 191 26.73 -11.86 11.27
N LYS A 192 26.82 -10.93 10.31
CA LYS A 192 27.63 -11.15 9.10
C LYS A 192 29.12 -11.10 9.47
N PHE A 193 29.69 -12.28 9.71
CA PHE A 193 31.15 -12.51 9.88
C PHE A 193 31.88 -12.59 8.54
#